data_AF-A0AAD4GDB7-F1
#
_entry.id   AF-A0AAD4GDB7-F1
#
_cell.length_a   1.000
_cell.length_b   1.000
_cell.length_c   1.000
_cell.angle_alpha   90.00
_cell.angle_beta   90.00
_cell.angle_gamma   90.00
#
_symmetry.space_group_name_H-M   'P 1'
#
loop_
_entity.id
_entity.type
_entity.pdbx_description
1 polymer ?
#
loop_
_entity_poly.entity_id
_entity_poly.type
_entity_poly.pdbx_seq_one_letter_code
_entity_poly.pdbx_strand_id
1 'polypeptide(L)'
;MTRSILRSGSAGASVSGGILQSLATIWTVIAMVLASFKILRPLDEHAVEVPVEPRFSNGITVCRIVPRFEGMDTEALARLIAASTT
;
A
#
# COMPACT_ATOMS: atom_id res chain seq x y z
N MET A 1 -59.77 16.84 -8.06
CA MET A 1 -58.92 15.89 -7.30
C MET A 1 -57.73 15.53 -8.17
N THR A 2 -56.57 16.16 -7.96
CA THR A 2 -55.35 15.90 -8.75
C THR A 2 -54.23 15.63 -7.77
N ARG A 3 -53.85 14.37 -7.58
CA ARG A 3 -52.73 13.99 -6.69
C ARG A 3 -51.43 14.04 -7.48
N SER A 4 -50.63 15.05 -7.18
CA SER A 4 -49.21 15.14 -7.54
C SER A 4 -48.46 13.98 -6.90
N ILE A 5 -47.78 13.18 -7.72
CA ILE A 5 -46.87 12.11 -7.28
C ILE A 5 -45.54 12.79 -6.93
N LEU A 6 -45.26 12.92 -5.63
CA LEU A 6 -43.92 13.26 -5.15
C LEU A 6 -42.95 12.18 -5.63
N ARG A 7 -41.99 12.59 -6.47
CA ARG A 7 -40.80 11.77 -6.76
C ARG A 7 -40.01 11.60 -5.47
N SER A 8 -39.88 10.35 -5.03
CA SER A 8 -38.93 9.93 -4.01
C SER A 8 -37.52 10.32 -4.46
N GLY A 9 -36.94 11.32 -3.79
CA GLY A 9 -35.54 11.67 -3.94
C GLY A 9 -34.69 10.63 -3.22
N SER A 10 -34.25 9.59 -3.92
CA SER A 10 -33.07 8.85 -3.50
C SER A 10 -31.87 9.74 -3.74
N ALA A 11 -31.33 10.29 -2.65
CA ALA A 11 -30.04 10.97 -2.65
C ALA A 11 -28.98 9.93 -3.06
N GLY A 12 -28.68 9.88 -4.35
CA GLY A 12 -27.53 9.14 -4.88
C GLY A 12 -26.27 9.79 -4.34
N ALA A 13 -25.59 9.12 -3.42
CA ALA A 13 -24.25 9.53 -3.00
C ALA A 13 -23.35 9.53 -4.23
N SER A 14 -22.97 10.73 -4.68
CA SER A 14 -21.99 10.89 -5.74
C SER A 14 -20.64 10.41 -5.20
N VAL A 15 -20.29 9.15 -5.49
CA VAL A 15 -18.95 8.63 -5.25
C VAL A 15 -18.05 9.36 -6.24
N SER A 16 -17.29 10.34 -5.75
CA SER A 16 -16.35 11.10 -6.58
C SER A 16 -15.42 10.13 -7.30
N GLY A 17 -15.26 10.25 -8.63
CA GLY A 17 -14.43 9.35 -9.45
C GLY A 17 -12.98 9.20 -8.94
N GLY A 18 -12.49 10.16 -8.16
CA GLY A 18 -11.18 10.11 -7.53
C GLY A 18 -11.02 9.02 -6.45
N ILE A 19 -12.08 8.61 -5.75
CA ILE A 19 -11.99 7.56 -4.72
C ILE A 19 -11.73 6.20 -5.38
N LEU A 20 -12.45 5.89 -6.46
CA LEU A 20 -12.29 4.63 -7.17
C LEU A 20 -10.88 4.51 -7.78
N GLN A 21 -10.38 5.60 -8.36
CA GLN A 21 -9.02 5.67 -8.90
C GLN A 21 -7.97 5.50 -7.80
N SER A 22 -8.15 6.17 -6.66
CA SER A 22 -7.24 6.07 -5.52
C SER A 22 -7.19 4.65 -4.95
N LEU A 23 -8.35 4.00 -4.79
CA LEU A 23 -8.42 2.62 -4.34
C LEU A 23 -7.74 1.66 -5.32
N ALA A 24 -7.97 1.83 -6.63
CA ALA A 24 -7.30 1.05 -7.65
C ALA A 24 -5.78 1.22 -7.57
N THR A 25 -5.29 2.45 -7.48
CA THR A 25 -3.85 2.74 -7.38
C THR A 25 -3.24 2.12 -6.12
N ILE A 26 -3.89 2.26 -4.96
CA ILE A 26 -3.40 1.67 -3.70
C ILE A 26 -3.29 0.15 -3.84
N TRP A 27 -4.32 -0.51 -4.35
CA TRP A 27 -4.30 -1.97 -4.51
C TRP A 27 -3.26 -2.43 -5.52
N THR A 28 -3.09 -1.73 -6.64
CA THR A 28 -2.03 -2.04 -7.61
C THR A 28 -0.65 -1.92 -6.99
N VAL A 29 -0.37 -0.86 -6.24
CA VAL A 29 0.91 -0.68 -5.57
C VAL A 29 1.16 -1.78 -4.54
N ILE A 30 0.15 -2.11 -3.71
CA ILE A 30 0.26 -3.21 -2.74
C ILE A 30 0.56 -4.53 -3.46
N ALA A 31 -0.18 -4.84 -4.52
CA ALA A 31 0.02 -6.08 -5.28
C ALA A 31 1.42 -6.17 -5.89
N MET A 32 1.91 -5.08 -6.50
CA MET A 32 3.27 -5.02 -7.06
C MET A 32 4.33 -5.23 -5.98
N VAL A 33 4.21 -4.51 -4.85
CA VAL A 33 5.16 -4.65 -3.74
C VAL A 33 5.15 -6.08 -3.19
N LEU A 34 3.99 -6.69 -2.99
CA LEU A 34 3.89 -8.07 -2.48
C LEU A 34 4.34 -9.13 -3.48
N ALA A 35 4.23 -8.86 -4.79
CA ALA A 35 4.74 -9.72 -5.84
C ALA A 35 6.28 -9.69 -5.92
N SER A 36 6.88 -8.52 -5.77
CA SER A 36 8.33 -8.34 -5.87
C SER A 36 9.08 -8.57 -4.56
N PHE A 37 8.44 -8.33 -3.41
CA PHE A 37 9.09 -8.31 -2.11
C PHE A 37 8.34 -9.12 -1.04
N LYS A 38 9.10 -9.55 -0.03
CA LYS A 38 8.62 -10.07 1.23
C LYS A 38 8.78 -8.98 2.29
N ILE A 39 7.68 -8.60 2.91
CA ILE A 39 7.66 -7.65 4.02
C ILE A 39 7.80 -8.46 5.32
N LEU A 40 8.84 -8.18 6.08
CA LEU A 40 9.17 -8.82 7.34
C LEU A 40 9.11 -7.80 8.47
N ARG A 41 8.87 -8.28 9.69
CA ARG A 41 8.99 -7.47 10.88
C ARG A 41 10.43 -6.93 11.00
N PRO A 42 10.60 -5.69 11.49
CA PRO A 42 11.93 -5.18 11.81
C PRO A 42 12.60 -6.08 12.85
N LEU A 43 13.89 -6.30 12.68
CA LEU A 43 14.73 -7.00 13.64
C LEU A 43 15.53 -5.97 14.43
N ASP A 44 15.74 -6.22 15.71
CA ASP A 44 16.64 -5.42 16.54
C ASP A 44 18.11 -5.82 16.34
N GLU A 45 19.01 -5.19 17.09
CA GLU A 45 20.46 -5.44 17.07
C GLU A 45 20.83 -6.88 17.44
N HIS A 46 19.94 -7.62 18.10
CA HIS A 46 20.11 -9.01 18.52
C HIS A 46 19.40 -10.00 17.59
N ALA A 47 18.95 -9.53 16.41
CA ALA A 47 18.17 -10.30 15.45
C ALA A 47 16.83 -10.83 16.00
N VAL A 48 16.27 -10.18 17.02
CA VAL A 48 14.95 -10.48 17.59
C VAL A 48 13.90 -9.63 16.89
N GLU A 49 12.76 -10.22 16.55
CA GLU A 49 11.64 -9.48 15.97
C GLU A 49 11.12 -8.42 16.95
N VAL A 50 11.14 -7.16 16.53
CA VAL A 50 10.57 -6.07 17.32
C VAL A 50 9.05 -6.12 17.19
N PRO A 51 8.31 -6.22 18.31
CA PRO A 51 6.86 -6.12 18.26
C PRO A 51 6.47 -4.73 17.77
N VAL A 52 5.88 -4.68 16.58
CA VAL A 52 5.31 -3.44 16.03
C VAL A 52 3.98 -3.21 16.73
N GLU A 53 3.96 -2.34 17.74
CA GLU A 53 2.71 -1.72 18.18
C GLU A 53 2.28 -0.71 17.11
N PRO A 54 1.18 -0.94 16.38
CA PRO A 54 0.66 0.04 15.45
C PRO A 54 0.12 1.23 16.25
N ARG A 55 1.00 2.18 16.58
CA ARG A 55 0.55 3.49 17.05
C ARG A 55 0.00 4.21 15.84
N PHE A 56 -1.27 4.61 15.91
CA PHE A 56 -1.88 5.58 14.99
C PHE A 56 -1.19 6.92 15.18
N SER A 57 0.02 7.01 14.67
CA SER A 57 0.78 8.23 14.48
C SER A 57 0.75 8.51 12.99
N ASN A 58 0.81 9.77 12.59
CA ASN A 58 0.90 10.18 11.19
C ASN A 58 2.27 9.82 10.56
N GLY A 59 2.97 8.83 11.12
CA GLY A 59 4.35 8.46 10.83
C GLY A 59 4.47 7.18 10.02
N ILE A 60 5.66 6.98 9.45
CA ILE A 60 6.03 5.80 8.68
C ILE A 60 6.44 4.70 9.66
N THR A 61 5.87 3.50 9.52
CA THR A 61 6.34 2.31 10.25
C THR A 61 7.56 1.74 9.53
N VAL A 62 8.61 1.43 10.29
CA VAL A 62 9.84 0.82 9.74
C VAL A 62 9.60 -0.68 9.53
N CYS A 63 9.83 -1.16 8.31
CA CYS A 63 9.66 -2.55 7.92
C CYS A 63 10.95 -3.07 7.26
N ARG A 64 11.22 -4.37 7.37
CA ARG A 64 12.28 -5.01 6.60
C ARG A 64 11.71 -5.54 5.28
N ILE A 65 12.28 -5.14 4.15
CA ILE A 65 11.82 -5.54 2.82
C ILE A 65 12.90 -6.40 2.18
N VAL A 66 12.56 -7.61 1.72
CA VAL A 66 13.48 -8.55 1.07
C VAL A 66 12.96 -8.91 -0.32
N PRO A 67 13.76 -8.81 -1.39
CA PRO A 67 13.33 -9.23 -2.73
C PRO A 67 12.96 -10.72 -2.78
N ARG A 68 11.96 -11.08 -3.59
CA ARG A 68 11.57 -12.49 -3.82
C ARG A 68 12.35 -13.15 -4.95
N PHE A 69 13.09 -12.38 -5.75
CA PHE A 69 13.83 -12.90 -6.89
C PHE A 69 15.06 -13.67 -6.42
N GLU A 70 15.24 -14.90 -6.91
CA GLU A 70 16.41 -15.71 -6.57
C GLU A 70 17.71 -15.00 -7.00
N GLY A 71 18.69 -14.95 -6.10
CA GLY A 71 19.96 -14.24 -6.34
C GLY A 71 19.88 -12.71 -6.23
N MET A 72 18.71 -12.13 -5.95
CA MET A 72 18.58 -10.69 -5.70
C MET A 72 18.76 -10.39 -4.21
N ASP A 73 20.03 -10.30 -3.80
CA ASP A 73 20.38 -9.80 -2.48
C ASP A 73 20.32 -8.26 -2.41
N THR A 74 20.57 -7.70 -1.22
CA THR A 74 20.56 -6.25 -1.00
C THR A 74 21.61 -5.53 -1.83
N GLU A 75 22.73 -6.18 -2.14
CA GLU A 75 23.82 -5.58 -2.91
C GLU A 75 23.48 -5.53 -4.40
N ALA A 76 22.92 -6.59 -4.95
CA ALA A 76 22.40 -6.67 -6.30
C ALA A 76 21.27 -5.65 -6.52
N LEU A 77 20.37 -5.49 -5.53
CA LEU A 77 19.35 -4.46 -5.57
C LEU A 77 19.96 -3.05 -5.56
N ALA A 78 20.94 -2.79 -4.69
CA ALA A 78 21.62 -1.50 -4.63
C ALA A 78 22.33 -1.17 -5.96
N ARG A 79 22.97 -2.16 -6.59
CA ARG A 79 23.58 -2.01 -7.92
C ARG A 79 22.57 -1.71 -9.00
N LEU A 80 21.41 -2.37 -8.97
CA LEU A 80 20.34 -2.15 -9.96
C LEU A 80 19.74 -0.74 -9.84
N ILE A 81 19.57 -0.23 -8.61
CA ILE A 81 19.14 1.14 -8.34
C ILE A 81 20.20 2.15 -8.83
N ALA A 82 21.48 1.88 -8.54
CA ALA A 82 22.57 2.72 -9.02
C ALA A 82 22.64 2.76 -10.55
N ALA A 83 22.40 1.63 -11.23
CA ALA A 83 22.38 1.54 -12.69
C ALA A 83 21.15 2.21 -13.33
N SER A 84 20.03 2.33 -12.61
CA SER A 84 18.82 2.98 -13.14
C SER A 84 18.81 4.50 -12.96
N THR A 85 19.77 5.05 -12.24
CA THR A 85 19.85 6.50 -11.92
C THR A 85 20.88 7.24 -12.79
N THR A 86 21.59 6.52 -13.66
CA THR A 86 22.41 7.03 -14.79
C THR A 86 21.62 7.04 -16.09
#